data_AF-A0A849QEI8-F1
#
_entry.id   AF-A0A849QEI8-F1
#
_cell.length_a   1.000
_cell.length_b   1.000
_cell.length_c   1.000
_cell.angle_alpha   90.00
_cell.angle_beta   90.00
_cell.angle_gamma   90.00
#
_symmetry.space_group_name_H-M   'P 1'
#
loop_
_entity.id
_entity.type
_entity.pdbx_description
1 polymer ?
#
loop_
_entity_poly.entity_id
_entity_poly.type
_entity_poly.pdbx_seq_one_letter_code
_entity_poly.pdbx_strand_id
1 'polypeptide(L)'
;MNLGVMYGDYAQHCPYEAVNAKVLHIHSDGRAVVEMMRKGIRAGCIMIYDMDSYDHQKLMAFMGENEIDVVGAMGTTSKNIAEKDGVPLEITSGVIDKSILMALCGKRCLVLTNRGMIEHSMKRIGDYVEKSGIDLSVSVIDEDDLSE
;
A
#
# COMPACT_ATOMS: atom_id res chain seq x y z
N MET A 1 9.96 1.01 12.83
CA MET A 1 11.08 0.83 11.88
C MET A 1 11.66 -0.55 12.10
N ASN A 2 11.26 -1.53 11.28
CA ASN A 2 11.86 -2.86 11.29
C ASN A 2 13.13 -2.81 10.42
N LEU A 3 14.31 -3.01 11.03
CA LEU A 3 15.60 -2.94 10.34
C LEU A 3 16.14 -4.36 10.16
N GLY A 4 15.99 -4.92 8.96
CA GLY A 4 16.70 -6.15 8.57
C GLY A 4 18.04 -5.81 7.93
N VAL A 5 19.15 -6.21 8.55
CA VAL A 5 20.51 -6.02 8.01
C VAL A 5 21.04 -7.38 7.58
N MET A 6 21.13 -7.63 6.26
CA MET A 6 21.80 -8.81 5.73
C MET A 6 23.29 -8.52 5.50
N TYR A 7 24.17 -9.40 5.98
CA TYR A 7 25.61 -9.36 5.73
C TYR A 7 25.92 -10.28 4.54
N GLY A 8 26.24 -9.71 3.36
CA GLY A 8 26.51 -10.47 2.14
C GLY A 8 26.12 -9.75 0.85
N ASP A 9 25.80 -10.51 -0.19
CA ASP A 9 25.49 -10.01 -1.53
C ASP A 9 24.31 -9.01 -1.52
N TYR A 10 24.59 -7.80 -1.99
CA TYR A 10 23.60 -6.73 -2.15
C TYR A 10 22.41 -7.21 -2.98
N ALA A 11 21.19 -6.92 -2.52
CA ALA A 11 20.00 -7.10 -3.34
C ALA A 11 19.98 -6.00 -4.42
N GLN A 12 20.69 -6.22 -5.52
CA GLN A 12 20.85 -5.24 -6.60
C GLN A 12 19.50 -4.80 -7.22
N HIS A 13 18.47 -5.63 -7.08
CA HIS A 13 17.16 -5.47 -7.72
C HIS A 13 16.00 -5.51 -6.72
N CYS A 14 16.23 -5.24 -5.43
CA CYS A 14 15.13 -5.17 -4.47
C CYS A 14 14.39 -3.82 -4.62
N PRO A 15 13.08 -3.82 -4.95
CA PRO A 15 12.28 -2.59 -5.02
C PRO A 15 11.94 -2.03 -3.63
N TYR A 16 12.27 -2.76 -2.57
CA TYR A 16 12.01 -2.40 -1.19
C TYR A 16 13.27 -2.03 -0.43
N GLU A 17 13.10 -1.26 0.65
CA GLU A 17 14.13 -0.88 1.60
C GLU A 17 14.74 -2.10 2.34
N ALA A 18 15.46 -2.95 1.61
CA ALA A 18 16.76 -3.35 2.12
C ALA A 18 17.53 -2.04 2.28
N VAL A 19 17.68 -1.59 3.52
CA VAL A 19 18.50 -0.43 3.83
C VAL A 19 19.90 -0.76 3.32
N ASN A 20 20.24 -0.22 2.15
CA ASN A 20 21.55 -0.39 1.56
C ASN A 20 22.53 0.37 2.45
N ALA A 21 23.08 -0.40 3.39
CA ALA A 21 24.02 0.04 4.37
C ALA A 21 25.41 -0.36 3.90
N LYS A 22 26.30 0.61 3.78
CA LYS A 22 27.73 0.32 3.63
C LYS A 22 28.32 0.22 5.02
N VAL A 23 28.89 -0.94 5.37
CA VAL A 23 29.68 -1.07 6.61
C VAL A 23 30.92 -0.19 6.46
N LEU A 24 31.01 0.84 7.31
CA LEU A 24 32.18 1.72 7.37
C LEU A 24 33.24 1.13 8.30
N HIS A 25 32.81 0.47 9.38
CA HIS A 25 33.71 -0.06 10.39
C HIS A 25 33.06 -1.18 11.20
N ILE A 26 33.83 -2.19 11.60
CA ILE A 26 33.43 -3.23 12.55
C ILE A 26 34.37 -3.15 13.75
N HIS A 27 33.81 -2.92 14.93
CA HIS A 27 34.54 -2.92 16.20
C HIS A 27 34.85 -4.34 16.65
N SER A 28 35.89 -4.49 17.47
CA SER A 28 36.32 -5.78 18.03
C SER A 28 35.29 -6.46 18.92
N ASP A 29 34.27 -5.74 19.37
CA ASP A 29 33.16 -6.27 20.17
C ASP A 29 31.94 -6.70 19.33
N GLY A 30 32.07 -6.69 18.00
CA GLY A 30 31.02 -7.11 17.07
C GLY A 30 30.01 -6.02 16.70
N ARG A 31 30.17 -4.78 17.18
CA ARG A 31 29.36 -3.64 16.72
C ARG A 31 29.87 -3.10 15.37
N ALA A 32 28.99 -2.58 14.54
CA ALA A 32 29.36 -1.98 13.26
C ALA A 32 28.84 -0.54 13.11
N VAL A 33 29.65 0.33 12.52
CA VAL A 33 29.23 1.65 12.03
C VAL A 33 28.88 1.52 10.56
N VAL A 34 27.71 2.00 10.18
CA VAL A 34 27.16 1.85 8.83
C VAL A 34 26.73 3.20 8.25
N GLU A 35 27.01 3.43 6.97
CA GLU A 35 26.49 4.55 6.18
C GLU A 35 25.25 4.11 5.41
N MET A 36 24.15 4.83 5.58
CA MET A 36 22.89 4.56 4.87
C MET A 36 22.97 5.24 3.49
N MET A 37 23.11 4.46 2.42
CA MET A 37 23.38 4.99 1.08
C MET A 37 22.13 5.27 0.23
N ARG A 38 20.93 4.80 0.61
CA ARG A 38 19.67 5.11 -0.09
C ARG A 38 18.70 5.88 0.80
N LYS A 39 18.17 7.00 0.28
CA LYS A 39 16.95 7.62 0.79
C LYS A 39 15.81 6.62 0.57
N GLY A 40 15.12 6.29 1.64
CA GLY A 40 13.98 5.40 1.60
C GLY A 40 12.93 5.82 0.58
N ILE A 41 12.52 4.91 -0.30
CA ILE A 41 11.24 5.08 -0.99
C ILE A 41 10.20 4.66 0.04
N ARG A 42 9.64 5.65 0.74
CA ARG A 42 8.54 5.40 1.66
C ARG A 42 7.41 4.80 0.84
N ALA A 43 7.03 3.57 1.16
CA ALA A 43 5.85 2.97 0.57
C ALA A 43 4.66 3.92 0.80
N GLY A 44 3.77 3.98 -0.18
CA GLY A 44 2.49 4.66 -0.06
C GLY A 44 1.55 3.88 0.85
N CYS A 45 0.27 3.95 0.55
CA CYS A 45 -0.76 3.30 1.36
C CYS A 45 -1.83 2.67 0.48
N ILE A 46 -2.58 1.74 1.08
CA ILE A 46 -3.76 1.15 0.47
C ILE A 46 -4.95 1.48 1.35
N MET A 47 -5.91 2.22 0.81
CA MET A 47 -7.19 2.51 1.45
C MET A 47 -8.25 1.60 0.82
N ILE A 48 -9.02 0.90 1.64
CA ILE A 48 -10.13 0.05 1.19
C ILE A 48 -11.43 0.77 1.53
N TYR A 49 -12.23 1.08 0.53
CA TYR A 49 -13.51 1.76 0.67
C TYR A 49 -14.65 0.74 0.59
N ASP A 50 -15.53 0.73 1.59
CA ASP A 50 -16.74 -0.08 1.58
C ASP A 50 -17.81 0.53 0.66
N MET A 51 -18.09 -0.14 -0.45
CA MET A 51 -19.11 0.28 -1.41
C MET A 51 -20.54 0.05 -0.91
N ASP A 52 -20.74 -0.65 0.21
CA ASP A 52 -22.07 -0.80 0.80
C ASP A 52 -22.57 0.52 1.42
N SER A 53 -21.67 1.44 1.79
CA SER A 53 -21.93 2.81 2.26
C SER A 53 -21.60 3.88 1.20
N TYR A 54 -21.72 3.50 -0.08
CA TYR A 54 -21.30 4.35 -1.18
C TYR A 54 -22.08 5.67 -1.29
N ASP A 55 -21.33 6.77 -1.26
CA ASP A 55 -21.79 8.10 -1.64
C ASP A 55 -20.77 8.72 -2.61
N HIS A 56 -21.24 9.05 -3.82
CA HIS A 56 -20.40 9.59 -4.88
C HIS A 56 -19.71 10.90 -4.50
N GLN A 57 -20.44 11.84 -3.87
CA GLN A 57 -19.88 13.15 -3.54
C GLN A 57 -18.83 13.03 -2.45
N LYS A 58 -19.09 12.22 -1.42
CA LYS A 58 -18.11 11.93 -0.35
C LYS A 58 -16.88 11.24 -0.89
N LEU A 59 -17.03 10.26 -1.78
CA LEU A 59 -15.90 9.56 -2.38
C LEU A 59 -15.01 10.52 -3.18
N MET A 60 -15.60 11.38 -4.02
CA MET A 60 -14.83 12.32 -4.82
C MET A 60 -14.12 13.38 -3.97
N ALA A 61 -14.75 13.87 -2.91
CA ALA A 61 -14.12 14.76 -1.93
C ALA A 61 -12.93 14.07 -1.24
N PHE A 62 -13.16 12.86 -0.72
CA PHE A 62 -12.13 12.04 -0.09
C PHE A 62 -10.94 11.80 -1.03
N MET A 63 -11.20 11.47 -2.31
CA MET A 63 -10.16 11.24 -3.30
C MET A 63 -9.30 12.49 -3.55
N GLY A 64 -9.91 13.67 -3.56
CA GLY A 64 -9.22 14.95 -3.72
C GLY A 64 -8.37 15.32 -2.51
N GLU A 65 -8.94 15.22 -1.30
CA GLU A 65 -8.26 15.56 -0.04
C GLU A 65 -7.10 14.61 0.27
N ASN A 66 -7.25 13.34 -0.08
CA ASN A 66 -6.25 12.31 0.15
C ASN A 66 -5.30 12.13 -1.02
N GLU A 67 -5.33 12.98 -2.06
CA GLU A 67 -4.43 12.92 -3.22
C GLU A 67 -4.26 11.48 -3.76
N ILE A 68 -5.38 10.81 -4.03
CA ILE A 68 -5.37 9.40 -4.48
C ILE A 68 -4.70 9.30 -5.85
N ASP A 69 -3.66 8.47 -5.93
CA ASP A 69 -2.88 8.26 -7.15
C ASP A 69 -3.51 7.21 -8.07
N VAL A 70 -4.08 6.16 -7.48
CA VAL A 70 -4.50 4.94 -8.20
C VAL A 70 -5.82 4.45 -7.63
N VAL A 71 -6.82 4.25 -8.50
CA VAL A 71 -8.10 3.64 -8.09
C VAL A 71 -8.27 2.25 -8.69
N GLY A 72 -8.59 1.28 -7.84
CA GLY A 72 -8.97 -0.07 -8.24
C GLY A 72 -10.35 -0.46 -7.72
N ALA A 73 -11.04 -1.37 -8.41
CA ALA A 73 -12.35 -1.86 -7.99
C ALA A 73 -12.50 -3.37 -8.09
N MET A 74 -13.02 -3.97 -7.02
CA MET A 74 -13.30 -5.39 -6.88
C MET A 74 -14.79 -5.67 -6.77
N GLY A 75 -15.21 -6.80 -7.34
CA GLY A 75 -16.62 -7.17 -7.45
C GLY A 75 -17.31 -6.48 -8.62
N THR A 76 -18.23 -7.20 -9.26
CA THR A 76 -18.96 -6.69 -10.44
C THR A 76 -19.80 -5.47 -10.08
N THR A 77 -20.48 -5.49 -8.92
CA THR A 77 -21.31 -4.38 -8.47
C THR A 77 -20.52 -3.10 -8.26
N SER A 78 -19.41 -3.16 -7.51
CA SER A 78 -18.55 -2.01 -7.24
C SER A 78 -18.01 -1.36 -8.51
N LYS A 79 -17.57 -2.18 -9.48
CA LYS A 79 -17.08 -1.71 -10.79
C LYS A 79 -18.18 -0.99 -11.55
N ASN A 80 -19.36 -1.59 -11.64
CA ASN A 80 -20.47 -1.01 -12.39
C ASN A 80 -20.93 0.33 -11.78
N ILE A 81 -20.99 0.43 -10.45
CA ILE A 81 -21.33 1.69 -9.76
C ILE A 81 -20.27 2.74 -10.04
N ALA A 82 -19.00 2.42 -9.82
CA ALA A 82 -17.88 3.33 -10.04
C ALA A 82 -17.80 3.82 -11.50
N GLU A 83 -17.96 2.93 -12.49
CA GLU A 83 -17.98 3.30 -13.91
C GLU A 83 -19.17 4.18 -14.27
N LYS A 84 -20.37 3.85 -13.77
CA LYS A 84 -21.59 4.63 -14.02
C LYS A 84 -21.46 6.06 -13.51
N ASP A 85 -20.83 6.22 -12.35
CA ASP A 85 -20.68 7.52 -11.68
C ASP A 85 -19.35 8.22 -12.06
N GLY A 86 -18.60 7.68 -13.03
CA GLY A 86 -17.44 8.34 -13.63
C GLY A 86 -16.17 8.31 -12.77
N VAL A 87 -16.05 7.38 -11.83
CA VAL A 87 -14.83 7.18 -11.04
C VAL A 87 -13.72 6.62 -11.94
N PRO A 88 -12.50 7.19 -11.94
CA PRO A 88 -11.43 6.80 -12.85
C PRO A 88 -10.76 5.49 -12.42
N LEU A 89 -11.34 4.35 -12.80
CA LEU A 89 -10.78 3.03 -12.47
C LEU A 89 -9.54 2.72 -13.33
N GLU A 90 -8.39 2.56 -12.67
CA GLU A 90 -7.14 2.14 -13.30
C GLU A 90 -6.91 0.64 -13.19
N ILE A 91 -7.43 0.01 -12.12
CA ILE A 91 -7.22 -1.40 -11.83
C ILE A 91 -8.53 -2.15 -11.64
N THR A 92 -8.90 -3.01 -12.58
CA THR A 92 -10.13 -3.81 -12.51
C THR A 92 -9.89 -5.33 -12.38
N SER A 93 -8.63 -5.78 -12.38
CA SER A 93 -8.26 -7.20 -12.27
C SER A 93 -7.01 -7.37 -11.41
N GLY A 94 -6.97 -8.39 -10.56
CA GLY A 94 -5.85 -8.59 -9.62
C GLY A 94 -5.64 -7.39 -8.70
N VAL A 95 -6.74 -6.76 -8.26
CA VAL A 95 -6.73 -5.42 -7.68
C VAL A 95 -5.84 -5.33 -6.45
N ILE A 96 -5.93 -6.29 -5.52
CA ILE A 96 -5.10 -6.27 -4.31
C ILE A 96 -3.62 -6.42 -4.65
N ASP A 97 -3.24 -7.42 -5.45
CA ASP A 97 -1.84 -7.64 -5.79
C ASP A 97 -1.23 -6.43 -6.52
N LYS A 98 -1.97 -5.83 -7.44
CA LYS A 98 -1.51 -4.62 -8.13
C LYS A 98 -1.49 -3.40 -7.21
N SER A 99 -2.47 -3.25 -6.31
CA SER A 99 -2.49 -2.15 -5.34
C SER A 99 -1.32 -2.24 -4.36
N ILE A 100 -0.96 -3.46 -3.94
CA ILE A 100 0.30 -3.74 -3.23
C ILE A 100 1.43 -3.21 -4.09
N LEU A 101 1.62 -3.71 -5.32
CA LEU A 101 2.74 -3.29 -6.18
C LEU A 101 2.85 -1.76 -6.37
N MET A 102 1.72 -1.07 -6.55
CA MET A 102 1.68 0.38 -6.70
C MET A 102 2.03 1.10 -5.40
N ALA A 103 1.54 0.63 -4.25
CA ALA A 103 1.87 1.22 -2.96
C ALA A 103 3.39 1.13 -2.68
N LEU A 104 4.08 0.08 -3.13
CA LEU A 104 5.55 -0.05 -2.96
C LEU A 104 6.30 1.01 -3.75
N CYS A 105 5.72 1.41 -4.88
CA CYS A 105 6.22 2.49 -5.72
C CYS A 105 5.88 3.88 -5.14
N GLY A 106 5.39 3.94 -3.89
CA GLY A 106 5.04 5.18 -3.21
C GLY A 106 3.64 5.70 -3.50
N LYS A 107 2.78 4.92 -4.18
CA LYS A 107 1.45 5.39 -4.59
C LYS A 107 0.39 5.23 -3.49
N ARG A 108 -0.53 6.19 -3.44
CA ARG A 108 -1.72 6.15 -2.58
C ARG A 108 -2.85 5.47 -3.35
N CYS A 109 -3.09 4.21 -3.02
CA CYS A 109 -4.06 3.36 -3.71
C CYS A 109 -5.40 3.40 -2.98
N LEU A 110 -6.49 3.53 -3.73
CA LEU A 110 -7.86 3.35 -3.25
C LEU A 110 -8.47 2.10 -3.89
N VAL A 111 -8.96 1.18 -3.07
CA VAL A 111 -9.62 -0.05 -3.50
C VAL A 111 -11.09 0.00 -3.14
N LEU A 112 -11.94 0.06 -4.15
CA LEU A 112 -13.39 0.02 -4.00
C LEU A 112 -13.86 -1.42 -3.96
N THR A 113 -14.54 -1.82 -2.89
CA THR A 113 -15.06 -3.18 -2.77
C THR A 113 -16.26 -3.23 -1.84
N ASN A 114 -17.09 -4.26 -1.94
CA ASN A 114 -18.15 -4.49 -0.96
C ASN A 114 -17.61 -5.10 0.33
N ARG A 115 -18.38 -4.98 1.42
CA ARG A 115 -18.06 -5.47 2.77
C ARG A 115 -17.55 -6.91 2.80
N GLY A 116 -18.18 -7.80 2.05
CA GLY A 116 -17.82 -9.23 1.99
C GLY A 116 -16.40 -9.53 1.48
N MET A 117 -15.75 -8.56 0.82
CA MET A 117 -14.40 -8.71 0.28
C MET A 117 -13.33 -7.94 1.07
N ILE A 118 -13.72 -7.14 2.07
CA ILE A 118 -12.78 -6.35 2.88
C ILE A 118 -11.85 -7.26 3.68
N GLU A 119 -12.40 -8.23 4.42
CA GLU A 119 -11.61 -9.16 5.23
C GLU A 119 -10.62 -9.96 4.35
N HIS A 120 -11.08 -10.42 3.19
CA HIS A 120 -10.22 -11.13 2.23
C HIS A 120 -9.08 -10.25 1.72
N SER A 121 -9.35 -8.97 1.45
CA SER A 121 -8.37 -8.00 0.97
C SER A 121 -7.34 -7.70 2.06
N MET A 122 -7.80 -7.43 3.28
CA MET A 122 -6.94 -7.22 4.45
C MET A 122 -6.05 -8.42 4.72
N LYS A 123 -6.61 -9.64 4.68
CA LYS A 123 -5.85 -10.87 4.84
C LYS A 123 -4.77 -11.01 3.75
N ARG A 124 -5.12 -10.77 2.48
CA ARG A 124 -4.17 -10.90 1.37
C ARG A 124 -2.99 -9.92 1.49
N ILE A 125 -3.25 -8.69 1.96
CA ILE A 125 -2.21 -7.69 2.21
C ILE A 125 -1.40 -8.05 3.47
N GLY A 126 -2.06 -8.50 4.54
CA GLY A 126 -1.40 -8.99 5.75
C GLY A 126 -0.45 -10.16 5.47
N ASP A 127 -0.90 -11.16 4.71
CA ASP A 127 -0.06 -12.28 4.25
C ASP A 127 1.17 -11.78 3.45
N TYR A 128 1.03 -10.67 2.71
CA TYR A 128 2.14 -10.06 2.00
C TYR A 128 3.13 -9.41 2.96
N VAL A 129 2.64 -8.58 3.90
CA VAL A 129 3.45 -7.91 4.93
C VAL A 129 4.21 -8.93 5.77
N GLU A 130 3.55 -9.98 6.23
CA GLU A 130 4.17 -11.04 7.03
C GLU A 130 5.28 -11.77 6.26
N LYS A 131 5.05 -12.12 4.99
CA LYS A 131 6.03 -12.84 4.16
C LYS A 131 7.20 -11.98 3.72
N SER A 132 6.95 -10.71 3.44
CA SER A 132 7.92 -9.80 2.83
C SER A 132 8.71 -9.00 3.86
N GLY A 133 8.16 -8.81 5.07
CA GLY A 133 8.72 -7.96 6.12
C GLY A 133 8.60 -6.46 5.84
N ILE A 134 7.95 -6.06 4.73
CA ILE A 134 7.71 -4.65 4.42
C ILE A 134 6.47 -4.15 5.13
N ASP A 135 6.63 -3.02 5.82
CA ASP A 135 5.54 -2.29 6.43
C ASP A 135 4.74 -1.53 5.36
N LEU A 136 3.46 -1.91 5.21
CA LEU A 136 2.51 -1.25 4.31
C LEU A 136 1.36 -0.69 5.13
N SER A 137 1.11 0.61 5.01
CA SER A 137 -0.04 1.24 5.65
C SER A 137 -1.32 0.84 4.93
N VAL A 138 -2.25 0.22 5.67
CA VAL A 138 -3.56 -0.16 5.17
C VAL A 138 -4.64 0.34 6.11
N SER A 139 -5.68 0.96 5.56
CA SER A 139 -6.88 1.38 6.31
C SER A 139 -8.14 0.95 5.57
N VAL A 140 -9.19 0.68 6.33
CA VAL A 140 -10.56 0.58 5.83
C VAL A 140 -11.22 1.92 6.10
N ILE A 141 -11.91 2.45 5.09
CA ILE A 141 -12.63 3.72 5.17
C ILE A 141 -14.11 3.37 5.26
N ASP A 142 -14.71 3.68 6.41
CA ASP A 142 -16.16 3.58 6.63
C ASP A 142 -16.82 4.97 6.56
N GLU A 143 -18.14 5.02 6.67
CA GLU A 143 -18.95 6.24 6.53
C GLU A 143 -18.57 7.36 7.51
N ASP A 144 -18.07 6.99 8.70
CA ASP A 144 -17.63 7.91 9.75
C ASP A 144 -16.30 8.60 9.40
N ASP A 145 -15.42 7.94 8.65
CA ASP A 145 -14.11 8.48 8.22
C ASP A 145 -14.22 9.51 7.08
N LEU A 146 -15.43 9.72 6.55
CA LEU A 146 -15.75 10.63 5.44
C LEU A 146 -16.48 11.91 5.93
N SER A 147 -16.50 12.15 7.25
CA SER A 147 -17.35 13.16 7.88
C SER A 147 -16.63 14.25 8.69
N GLU A 148 -15.29 14.32 8.65
CA GLU A 148 -14.50 15.41 9.26
C GLU A 148 -14.19 16.55 8.29
#